data_AF-A0A7C9IDF3-F1
#
_entry.id   AF-A0A7C9IDF3-F1
#
_cell.length_a   1.000
_cell.length_b   1.000
_cell.length_c   1.000
_cell.angle_alpha   90.00
_cell.angle_beta   90.00
_cell.angle_gamma   90.00
#
_symmetry.space_group_name_H-M   'P 1'
#
loop_
_entity.id
_entity.type
_entity.pdbx_description
1 polymer ?
#
loop_
_entity_poly.entity_id
_entity_poly.type
_entity_poly.pdbx_seq_one_letter_code
_entity_poly.pdbx_strand_id
1 'polypeptide(L)'
;MSRTKKKTEPAPFAGLLERVTVAEVPDQEEDVTYALDREAGTAVVNVRPDVDPEARHTAQLRGALKLTLSGYGAYNEAITRKYDRFPSEQDLHDQAEADALDALEPLLLQVHPYTPAPASEA
;
A
#
# COMPACT_ATOMS: atom_id res chain seq x y z
N MET A 1 -29.26 4.46 30.35
CA MET A 1 -29.06 4.60 28.89
C MET A 1 -27.69 4.05 28.54
N SER A 2 -27.61 2.78 28.11
CA SER A 2 -26.34 2.13 27.78
C SER A 2 -25.96 2.47 26.35
N ARG A 3 -24.88 3.25 26.17
CA ARG A 3 -24.26 3.44 24.85
C ARG A 3 -23.47 2.19 24.50
N THR A 4 -24.02 1.35 23.64
CA THR A 4 -23.30 0.27 22.99
C THR A 4 -22.23 0.90 22.11
N LYS A 5 -20.97 0.88 22.56
CA LYS A 5 -19.83 1.19 21.69
C LYS A 5 -19.85 0.14 20.58
N LYS A 6 -20.20 0.51 19.35
CA LYS A 6 -19.92 -0.32 18.17
C LYS A 6 -18.41 -0.55 18.19
N LYS A 7 -17.99 -1.78 18.49
CA LYS A 7 -16.63 -2.22 18.16
C LYS A 7 -16.55 -2.09 16.65
N THR A 8 -15.84 -1.08 16.16
CA THR A 8 -15.39 -1.06 14.78
C THR A 8 -14.42 -2.23 14.67
N GLU A 9 -14.90 -3.37 14.16
CA GLU A 9 -13.99 -4.42 13.76
C GLU A 9 -13.01 -3.80 12.75
N PRO A 10 -11.70 -4.07 12.87
CA PRO A 10 -10.77 -3.63 11.85
C PRO A 10 -11.28 -4.21 10.53
N ALA A 11 -11.50 -3.34 9.53
CA ALA A 11 -11.90 -3.79 8.21
C ALA A 11 -10.91 -4.91 7.81
N PRO A 12 -11.40 -6.10 7.43
CA PRO A 12 -10.52 -7.20 7.09
C PRO A 12 -9.57 -6.75 5.98
N PHE A 13 -8.30 -7.16 6.09
CA PHE A 13 -7.22 -6.78 5.17
C PHE A 13 -7.57 -7.01 3.68
N ALA A 14 -8.52 -7.92 3.40
CA ALA A 14 -9.12 -8.13 2.08
C ALA A 14 -9.62 -6.83 1.41
N GLY A 15 -10.23 -5.91 2.17
CA GLY A 15 -10.71 -4.63 1.64
C GLY A 15 -9.60 -3.65 1.25
N LEU A 16 -8.33 -3.90 1.63
CA LEU A 16 -7.19 -3.09 1.18
C LEU A 16 -6.74 -3.48 -0.22
N LEU A 17 -6.73 -4.78 -0.56
CA LEU A 17 -6.34 -5.23 -1.89
C LEU A 17 -7.36 -4.83 -2.96
N GLU A 18 -8.65 -4.74 -2.61
CA GLU A 18 -9.71 -4.22 -3.49
C GLU A 18 -9.49 -2.76 -3.91
N ARG A 19 -8.68 -2.01 -3.15
CA ARG A 19 -8.35 -0.61 -3.44
C ARG A 19 -7.09 -0.48 -4.30
N VAL A 20 -6.46 -1.59 -4.66
CA VAL A 20 -5.26 -1.65 -5.49
C VAL A 20 -5.61 -2.24 -6.84
N THR A 21 -5.45 -1.43 -7.89
CA THR A 21 -5.55 -1.88 -9.29
C THR A 21 -4.18 -2.19 -9.82
N VAL A 22 -4.00 -3.39 -10.39
CA VAL A 22 -2.76 -3.76 -11.08
C VAL A 22 -2.98 -3.61 -12.58
N ALA A 23 -2.25 -2.69 -13.21
CA ALA A 23 -2.33 -2.40 -14.64
C ALA A 23 -1.04 -2.88 -15.34
N GLU A 24 -1.19 -3.50 -16.51
CA GLU A 24 -0.03 -3.86 -17.34
C GLU A 24 0.29 -2.70 -18.29
N VAL A 25 1.54 -2.25 -18.27
CA VAL A 25 2.03 -1.16 -19.12
C VAL A 25 3.23 -1.68 -19.93
N PRO A 26 3.05 -2.01 -21.22
CA PRO A 26 4.11 -2.63 -22.02
C PRO A 26 5.35 -1.75 -22.21
N ASP A 27 5.16 -0.44 -22.35
CA ASP A 27 6.20 0.50 -22.77
C ASP A 27 6.88 1.23 -21.59
N GLN A 28 6.61 0.86 -20.33
CA GLN A 28 7.28 1.52 -19.19
C GLN A 28 8.73 1.01 -19.03
N GLU A 29 9.63 1.90 -18.62
CA GLU A 29 11.05 1.58 -18.44
C GLU A 29 11.29 0.76 -17.17
N GLU A 30 10.58 1.07 -16.08
CA GLU A 30 10.71 0.40 -14.78
C GLU A 30 9.80 -0.83 -14.70
N ASP A 31 10.25 -1.90 -14.05
CA ASP A 31 9.45 -3.11 -13.88
C ASP A 31 8.14 -2.88 -13.13
N VAL A 32 8.16 -1.99 -12.13
CA VAL A 32 7.00 -1.68 -11.29
C VAL A 32 7.00 -0.20 -10.92
N THR A 33 5.90 0.51 -11.20
CA THR A 33 5.65 1.87 -10.72
C THR A 33 4.37 1.95 -9.90
N TYR A 34 4.28 2.97 -9.04
CA TYR A 34 3.18 3.17 -8.10
C TYR A 34 2.58 4.56 -8.26
N ALA A 35 1.27 4.62 -8.48
CA ALA A 35 0.49 5.86 -8.45
C ALA A 35 -0.57 5.77 -7.34
N LEU A 36 -0.58 6.72 -6.41
CA LEU A 36 -1.50 6.75 -5.29
C LEU A 36 -2.53 7.87 -5.49
N ASP A 37 -3.81 7.52 -5.52
CA ASP A 37 -4.90 8.48 -5.42
C ASP A 37 -5.38 8.51 -3.97
N ARG A 38 -4.98 9.56 -3.26
CA ARG A 38 -5.29 9.73 -1.83
C ARG A 38 -6.74 10.16 -1.60
N GLU A 39 -7.37 10.82 -2.57
CA GLU A 39 -8.73 11.34 -2.44
C GLU A 39 -9.73 10.20 -2.62
N ALA A 40 -9.56 9.38 -3.67
CA ALA A 40 -10.30 8.14 -3.85
C ALA A 40 -9.85 7.05 -2.86
N GLY A 41 -8.64 7.21 -2.31
CA GLY A 41 -8.00 6.22 -1.45
C GLY A 41 -7.79 4.92 -2.21
N THR A 42 -7.19 5.01 -3.39
CA THR A 42 -6.89 3.88 -4.27
C THR A 42 -5.44 3.95 -4.72
N ALA A 43 -4.87 2.80 -5.10
CA ALA A 43 -3.55 2.73 -5.70
C ALA A 43 -3.60 2.04 -7.06
N VAL A 44 -2.81 2.54 -8.00
CA VAL A 44 -2.53 1.87 -9.27
C VAL A 44 -1.08 1.40 -9.23
N VAL A 45 -0.89 0.10 -9.42
CA VAL A 45 0.43 -0.52 -9.56
C VAL A 45 0.59 -0.87 -11.03
N ASN A 46 1.47 -0.17 -11.73
CA ASN A 46 1.77 -0.49 -13.11
C ASN A 46 2.91 -1.50 -13.13
N VAL A 47 2.70 -2.63 -13.78
CA VAL A 47 3.70 -3.69 -13.94
C VAL A 47 4.01 -3.90 -15.41
N ARG A 48 5.27 -4.20 -15.73
CA ARG A 48 5.60 -4.63 -17.09
C ARG A 48 5.02 -6.04 -17.33
N PRO A 49 4.60 -6.38 -18.56
CA PRO A 49 3.98 -7.69 -18.85
C PRO A 49 4.89 -8.89 -18.61
N ASP A 50 6.21 -8.70 -18.65
CA ASP A 50 7.23 -9.75 -18.46
C ASP A 50 7.64 -9.96 -17.00
N VAL A 51 7.06 -9.19 -16.06
CA VAL A 51 7.31 -9.36 -14.63
C VAL A 51 6.73 -10.69 -14.16
N ASP A 52 7.53 -11.41 -13.37
CA ASP A 52 7.13 -12.68 -12.79
C ASP A 52 5.83 -12.55 -11.94
N PRO A 53 4.90 -13.52 -11.99
CA PRO A 53 3.66 -13.47 -11.22
C PRO A 53 3.83 -13.27 -9.70
N GLU A 54 4.89 -13.83 -9.10
CA GLU A 54 5.19 -13.65 -7.67
C GLU A 54 5.65 -12.22 -7.39
N ALA A 55 6.49 -11.67 -8.28
CA ALA A 55 6.92 -10.27 -8.20
C ALA A 55 5.72 -9.32 -8.39
N ARG A 56 4.78 -9.65 -9.28
CA ARG A 56 3.53 -8.90 -9.46
C ARG A 56 2.65 -8.93 -8.21
N HIS A 57 2.50 -10.09 -7.58
CA HIS A 57 1.78 -10.24 -6.31
C HIS A 57 2.41 -9.41 -5.19
N THR A 58 3.74 -9.48 -5.07
CA THR A 58 4.51 -8.66 -4.13
C THR A 58 4.32 -7.17 -4.39
N ALA A 59 4.33 -6.76 -5.66
CA ALA A 59 4.09 -5.38 -6.06
C ALA A 59 2.68 -4.90 -5.67
N GLN A 60 1.66 -5.75 -5.82
CA GLN A 60 0.29 -5.45 -5.40
C GLN A 60 0.21 -5.23 -3.88
N LEU A 61 0.82 -6.12 -3.08
CA LEU A 61 0.88 -5.98 -1.62
C LEU A 61 1.62 -4.71 -1.20
N ARG A 62 2.76 -4.40 -1.84
CA ARG A 62 3.51 -3.16 -1.61
C ARG A 62 2.66 -1.93 -1.97
N GLY A 63 1.83 -2.01 -3.02
CA GLY A 63 0.87 -0.96 -3.38
C GLY A 63 -0.14 -0.68 -2.27
N ALA A 64 -0.71 -1.73 -1.67
CA ALA A 64 -1.63 -1.60 -0.53
C ALA A 64 -0.96 -0.99 0.70
N LEU A 65 0.28 -1.38 0.97
CA LEU A 65 1.07 -0.83 2.07
C LEU A 65 1.38 0.65 1.85
N LYS A 66 1.87 1.02 0.67
CA LYS A 66 2.13 2.42 0.28
C LYS A 66 0.87 3.29 0.38
N LEU A 67 -0.28 2.77 -0.07
CA LEU A 67 -1.55 3.48 0.07
C LEU A 67 -1.89 3.74 1.54
N THR A 68 -1.72 2.74 2.40
CA THR A 68 -1.97 2.86 3.84
C THR A 68 -1.03 3.86 4.51
N LEU A 69 0.27 3.78 4.20
CA LEU A 69 1.29 4.66 4.76
C LEU A 69 1.13 6.12 4.29
N SER A 70 0.73 6.33 3.03
CA SER A 70 0.48 7.66 2.48
C SER A 70 -0.60 8.46 3.24
N GLY A 71 -1.54 7.76 3.91
CA GLY A 71 -2.52 8.39 4.79
C GLY A 71 -1.87 9.05 6.03
N TYR A 72 -0.81 8.46 6.57
CA TYR A 72 -0.05 9.04 7.67
C TYR A 72 0.79 10.24 7.22
N GLY A 73 1.41 10.15 6.03
CA GLY A 73 2.10 11.28 5.41
C GLY A 73 1.17 12.48 5.20
N ALA A 74 -0.05 12.26 4.67
CA ALA A 74 -1.04 13.31 4.49
C ALA A 74 -1.51 13.93 5.83
N TYR A 75 -1.64 13.11 6.88
CA TYR A 75 -1.94 13.62 8.22
C TYR A 75 -0.82 14.53 8.74
N ASN A 76 0.44 14.14 8.55
CA ASN A 76 1.59 14.96 8.92
C ASN A 76 1.66 16.28 8.11
N GLU A 77 1.39 16.23 6.79
CA GLU A 77 1.26 17.45 5.98
C GLU A 77 0.18 18.39 6.52
N ALA A 78 -0.97 17.85 6.95
CA ALA A 78 -2.06 18.65 7.49
C ALA A 78 -1.69 19.31 8.83
N ILE A 79 -0.93 18.60 9.68
CA ILE A 79 -0.35 19.17 10.91
C ILE A 79 0.61 20.30 10.54
N THR A 80 1.53 20.05 9.61
CA THR A 80 2.53 21.03 9.16
C THR A 80 1.87 22.30 8.62
N ARG A 81 0.80 22.19 7.81
CA ARG A 81 0.03 23.37 7.32
C ARG A 81 -0.62 24.17 8.44
N LYS A 82 -0.96 23.53 9.57
CA LYS A 82 -1.66 24.15 10.70
C LYS A 82 -0.70 24.76 11.72
N TYR A 83 0.48 24.17 11.91
CA TYR A 83 1.40 24.48 13.00
C TYR A 83 2.80 24.91 12.54
N ASP A 84 2.99 25.13 11.24
CA ASP A 84 4.29 25.31 10.57
C ASP A 84 5.19 24.07 10.64
N ARG A 85 6.23 24.06 9.78
CA ARG A 85 7.14 22.92 9.64
C ARG A 85 8.16 22.89 10.77
N PHE A 86 8.31 21.71 11.37
CA PHE A 86 9.42 21.37 12.26
C PHE A 86 10.46 20.57 11.44
N PRO A 87 11.59 21.17 11.03
CA PRO A 87 12.50 20.55 10.05
C PRO A 87 12.98 19.16 10.47
N SER A 88 13.31 18.97 11.75
CA SER A 88 13.76 17.68 12.29
C SER A 88 12.67 16.63 12.39
N GLU A 89 11.39 17.02 12.44
CA GLU A 89 10.27 16.07 12.54
C GLU A 89 9.84 15.57 11.17
N GLN A 90 9.96 16.38 10.12
CA GLN A 90 9.63 15.93 8.76
C GLN A 90 10.55 14.81 8.30
N ASP A 91 11.87 14.96 8.50
CA ASP A 91 12.83 13.92 8.12
C ASP A 91 12.58 12.61 8.90
N LEU A 92 12.17 12.71 10.17
CA LEU A 92 11.78 11.56 10.99
C LEU A 92 10.50 10.90 10.48
N HIS A 93 9.52 11.68 10.00
CA HIS A 93 8.30 11.13 9.42
C HIS A 93 8.56 10.41 8.10
N ASP A 94 9.36 11.01 7.21
CA ASP A 94 9.72 10.41 5.93
C ASP A 94 10.55 9.12 6.14
N GLN A 95 11.49 9.14 7.10
CA GLN A 95 12.24 7.94 7.49
C GLN A 95 11.33 6.86 8.09
N ALA A 96 10.37 7.25 8.94
CA ALA A 96 9.45 6.29 9.56
C ALA A 96 8.53 5.61 8.54
N GLU A 97 8.13 6.31 7.47
CA GLU A 97 7.38 5.71 6.37
C GLU A 97 8.21 4.66 5.62
N ALA A 98 9.47 4.97 5.31
CA ALA A 98 10.39 4.02 4.67
C ALA A 98 10.67 2.80 5.57
N ASP A 99 10.98 3.03 6.85
CA ASP A 99 11.24 1.97 7.83
C ASP A 99 10.00 1.07 8.02
N ALA A 100 8.80 1.67 8.05
CA ALA A 100 7.56 0.92 8.15
C ALA A 100 7.32 0.07 6.90
N LEU A 101 7.65 0.59 5.72
CA LEU A 101 7.51 -0.16 4.47
C LEU A 101 8.41 -1.41 4.49
N ASP A 102 9.69 -1.23 4.84
CA ASP A 102 10.68 -2.30 4.90
C ASP A 102 10.37 -3.34 5.99
N ALA A 103 9.84 -2.90 7.14
CA ALA A 103 9.51 -3.80 8.25
C ALA A 103 8.20 -4.57 8.05
N LEU A 104 7.18 -3.95 7.42
CA LEU A 104 5.85 -4.54 7.29
C LEU A 104 5.71 -5.42 6.06
N GLU A 105 6.44 -5.16 4.98
CA GLU A 105 6.36 -5.96 3.77
C GLU A 105 6.65 -7.45 3.99
N PRO A 106 7.73 -7.85 4.70
CA PRO A 106 7.98 -9.27 4.96
C PRO A 106 6.86 -9.95 5.74
N LEU A 107 6.22 -9.22 6.66
CA LEU A 107 5.08 -9.71 7.44
C LEU A 107 3.85 -9.89 6.54
N LEU A 108 3.62 -8.97 5.61
CA LEU A 108 2.52 -9.07 4.65
C LEU A 108 2.68 -10.26 3.71
N LEU A 109 3.89 -10.51 3.23
CA LEU A 109 4.20 -11.66 2.39
C LEU A 109 3.99 -12.99 3.13
N GLN A 110 4.24 -13.04 4.44
CA GLN A 110 3.96 -14.22 5.26
C GLN A 110 2.46 -14.49 5.44
N VAL A 111 1.66 -13.43 5.63
CA VAL A 111 0.21 -13.55 5.83
C VAL A 111 -0.54 -13.76 4.50
N HIS A 112 0.00 -13.22 3.41
CA HIS A 112 -0.54 -13.30 2.06
C HIS A 112 0.49 -13.92 1.10
N PRO A 113 0.82 -15.21 1.26
CA PRO A 113 1.79 -15.86 0.39
C PRO A 113 1.25 -15.94 -1.05
N TYR A 114 2.15 -15.80 -2.03
CA TYR A 114 1.79 -16.06 -3.41
C TYR A 114 1.35 -17.52 -3.57
N THR A 115 0.18 -17.71 -4.17
CA THR A 115 -0.35 -19.04 -4.49
C THR A 115 -0.54 -19.10 -6.01
N PRO A 116 0.31 -19.84 -6.75
CA PRO A 116 0.16 -19.96 -8.18
C PRO A 116 -1.19 -20.60 -8.51
N ALA A 117 -1.83 -20.14 -9.59
CA ALA A 117 -3.04 -20.78 -10.08
C ALA A 117 -2.76 -22.28 -10.33
N PRO A 118 -3.66 -23.19 -9.93
CA PRO A 118 -3.50 -24.60 -10.25
C PRO A 118 -3.37 -24.71 -11.76
N ALA A 119 -2.37 -25.47 -12.22
CA ALA A 119 -2.21 -25.75 -13.64
C ALA A 119 -3.54 -26.33 -14.14
N SER A 120 -4.26 -25.56 -14.94
CA SER A 120 -5.48 -26.05 -15.58
C SER A 120 -5.06 -27.23 -16.43
N GLU A 121 -5.44 -28.44 -16.05
CA GLU A 121 -5.25 -29.63 -16.87
C GLU A 121 -5.92 -29.36 -18.22
N ALA A 122 -5.11 -29.34 -19.27
CA ALA A 122 -5.54 -29.21 -20.66
C ALA A 122 -5.91 -30.58 -21.24
#